data_AF-A0A497FG85-F1
#
_entry.id   AF-A0A497FG85-F1
#
_cell.length_a   1.000
_cell.length_b   1.000
_cell.length_c   1.000
_cell.angle_alpha   90.00
_cell.angle_beta   90.00
_cell.angle_gamma   90.00
#
_symmetry.space_group_name_H-M   'P 1'
#
loop_
_entity.id
_entity.type
_entity.pdbx_description
1 polymer ?
#
loop_
_entity_poly.entity_id
_entity_poly.type
_entity_poly.pdbx_seq_one_letter_code
_entity_poly.pdbx_strand_id
1 'polypeptide(L)'
;MAVMDRLRKSFKKSKVKRRLKYYFYWTPLWVLLTILTIKISVTLLLLLQVGFLLKDFADILFKRKLVPDSFEHLPFSIFVFLMAGPANTLLLLLSSLDIILDLLEDVFTEKSK
;
A
#
# COMPACT_ATOMS: atom_id res chain seq x y z
N MET A 1 10.76 30.71 -8.77
CA MET A 1 10.94 29.46 -8.02
C MET A 1 9.99 29.30 -6.83
N ALA A 2 9.84 30.28 -5.93
CA ALA A 2 9.08 30.11 -4.66
C ALA A 2 7.54 29.91 -4.75
N VAL A 3 6.90 30.21 -5.89
CA VAL A 3 5.44 30.03 -6.08
C VAL A 3 5.11 28.61 -6.55
N MET A 4 5.91 28.06 -7.47
CA MET A 4 5.80 26.67 -7.91
C MET A 4 6.04 25.69 -6.76
N ASP A 5 6.99 25.97 -5.86
CA ASP A 5 7.22 25.13 -4.68
C ASP A 5 6.07 25.17 -3.67
N ARG A 6 5.38 26.32 -3.53
CA ARG A 6 4.19 26.44 -2.68
C ARG A 6 2.99 25.70 -3.25
N LEU A 7 2.75 25.82 -4.55
CA LEU A 7 1.70 25.08 -5.25
C LEU A 7 1.98 23.57 -5.19
N ARG A 8 3.21 23.13 -5.47
CA ARG A 8 3.63 21.73 -5.36
C ARG A 8 3.41 21.18 -3.95
N LYS A 9 3.83 21.90 -2.90
CA LYS A 9 3.60 21.50 -1.50
C LYS A 9 2.10 21.42 -1.14
N SER A 10 1.28 22.33 -1.67
CA SER A 10 -0.17 22.34 -1.46
C SER A 10 -0.86 21.13 -2.11
N PHE A 11 -0.52 20.83 -3.36
CA PHE A 11 -1.02 19.65 -4.08
C PHE A 11 -0.60 18.33 -3.41
N LYS A 12 0.67 18.24 -2.96
CA LYS A 12 1.20 17.11 -2.20
C LYS A 12 0.39 16.84 -0.93
N LYS A 13 0.08 17.91 -0.19
CA LYS A 13 -0.72 17.85 1.04
C LYS A 13 -2.16 17.38 0.77
N SER A 14 -2.72 17.71 -0.39
CA SER A 14 -4.08 17.29 -0.80
C SER A 14 -4.16 15.79 -1.13
N LYS A 15 -3.21 15.26 -1.91
CA LYS A 15 -3.20 13.83 -2.30
C LYS A 15 -2.92 12.91 -1.11
N VAL A 16 -1.90 13.22 -0.30
CA VAL A 16 -1.54 12.45 0.91
C VAL A 16 -2.67 12.48 1.94
N LYS A 17 -3.30 13.64 2.17
CA LYS A 17 -4.46 13.75 3.06
C LYS A 17 -5.65 12.93 2.55
N ARG A 18 -5.82 12.81 1.23
CA ARG A 18 -6.86 11.97 0.61
C ARG A 18 -6.57 10.47 0.80
N ARG A 19 -5.32 10.00 0.56
CA ARG A 19 -4.91 8.61 0.83
C ARG A 19 -5.03 8.25 2.32
N LEU A 20 -4.55 9.12 3.22
CA LEU A 20 -4.71 8.98 4.67
C LEU A 20 -6.17 8.83 5.11
N LYS A 21 -7.08 9.59 4.50
CA LYS A 21 -8.50 9.45 4.74
C LYS A 21 -8.97 8.03 4.37
N TYR A 22 -8.58 7.52 3.21
CA TYR A 22 -8.93 6.16 2.79
C TYR A 22 -8.26 5.08 3.65
N TYR A 23 -7.00 5.25 4.05
CA TYR A 23 -6.36 4.36 5.03
C TYR A 23 -7.24 4.25 6.28
N PHE A 24 -7.66 5.37 6.87
CA PHE A 24 -8.50 5.34 8.07
C PHE A 24 -9.83 4.57 7.89
N TYR A 25 -10.50 4.71 6.73
CA TYR A 25 -11.75 3.98 6.46
C TYR A 25 -11.54 2.49 6.19
N TRP A 26 -10.46 2.13 5.48
CA TRP A 26 -10.21 0.75 5.07
C TRP A 26 -9.40 -0.05 6.09
N THR A 27 -8.65 0.60 6.99
CA THR A 27 -7.82 -0.09 8.01
C THR A 27 -8.63 -1.10 8.82
N PRO A 28 -9.83 -0.79 9.38
CA PRO A 28 -10.58 -1.77 10.15
C PRO A 28 -10.96 -3.01 9.32
N LEU A 29 -11.31 -2.81 8.04
CA LEU A 29 -11.64 -3.90 7.14
C LEU A 29 -10.40 -4.77 6.86
N TRP A 30 -9.25 -4.14 6.59
CA TRP A 30 -8.01 -4.87 6.35
C TRP A 30 -7.52 -5.63 7.57
N VAL A 31 -7.63 -5.04 8.76
CA VAL A 31 -7.31 -5.71 10.03
C VAL A 31 -8.19 -6.94 10.21
N LEU A 32 -9.50 -6.78 10.04
CA LEU A 32 -10.44 -7.89 10.16
C LEU A 32 -10.11 -8.99 9.14
N LEU A 33 -9.87 -8.60 7.89
CA LEU A 33 -9.50 -9.53 6.83
C LEU A 33 -8.23 -10.30 7.21
N THR A 34 -7.13 -9.61 7.54
CA THR A 34 -5.85 -10.24 7.92
C THR A 34 -6.02 -11.22 9.08
N ILE A 35 -6.75 -10.85 10.14
CA ILE A 35 -6.99 -11.75 11.29
C ILE A 35 -7.77 -13.00 10.86
N LEU A 36 -8.83 -12.83 10.05
CA LEU A 36 -9.61 -13.96 9.55
C LEU A 36 -8.76 -14.87 8.66
N THR A 37 -7.98 -14.30 7.73
CA THR A 37 -7.16 -15.07 6.81
C THR A 37 -6.06 -15.85 7.54
N ILE A 38 -5.42 -15.24 8.55
CA ILE A 38 -4.41 -15.93 9.39
C ILE A 38 -5.01 -17.17 10.05
N LYS A 39 -6.26 -17.09 10.55
CA LYS A 39 -6.94 -18.23 11.19
C LYS A 39 -7.36 -19.31 10.21
N ILE A 40 -7.65 -18.96 8.95
CA ILE A 40 -8.09 -19.90 7.93
C ILE A 40 -6.90 -20.59 7.26
N SER A 41 -5.98 -19.81 6.69
CA SER A 41 -4.83 -20.32 5.95
C SER A 41 -3.78 -19.25 5.71
N VAL A 42 -2.55 -19.54 6.16
CA VAL A 42 -1.36 -18.72 5.88
C VAL A 42 -1.09 -18.65 4.37
N THR A 43 -1.39 -19.71 3.61
CA THR A 43 -1.22 -19.75 2.15
C THR A 43 -2.11 -18.71 1.46
N LEU A 44 -3.36 -18.54 1.92
CA LEU A 44 -4.26 -17.53 1.37
C LEU A 44 -3.75 -16.11 1.65
N LEU A 45 -3.20 -15.87 2.84
CA LEU A 45 -2.53 -14.60 3.18
C LEU A 45 -1.35 -14.31 2.24
N LEU A 46 -0.58 -15.35 1.92
CA LEU A 46 0.57 -15.29 1.00
C LEU A 46 0.14 -14.95 -0.43
N LEU A 47 -0.93 -15.58 -0.93
CA LEU A 47 -1.47 -15.28 -2.26
C LEU A 47 -1.97 -13.84 -2.37
N LEU A 48 -2.65 -13.34 -1.33
CA LEU A 48 -3.09 -11.94 -1.28
C LEU A 48 -1.89 -10.97 -1.28
N GLN A 49 -0.86 -11.25 -0.46
CA GLN A 49 0.34 -10.42 -0.38
C GLN A 49 1.09 -10.36 -1.72
N VAL A 50 1.23 -11.50 -2.40
CA VAL A 50 1.84 -11.55 -3.74
C VAL A 50 0.98 -10.78 -4.75
N GLY A 51 -0.35 -10.90 -4.69
CA GLY A 51 -1.26 -10.18 -5.57
C GLY A 51 -1.14 -8.66 -5.44
N PHE A 52 -1.03 -8.14 -4.22
CA PHE A 52 -0.83 -6.71 -3.96
C PHE A 52 0.54 -6.22 -4.45
N LEU A 53 1.60 -6.98 -4.17
CA LEU A 53 2.95 -6.67 -4.64
C LEU A 53 3.04 -6.59 -6.16
N LEU A 54 2.41 -7.55 -6.86
CA LEU A 54 2.37 -7.55 -8.32
C LEU A 54 1.56 -6.37 -8.86
N LYS A 55 0.47 -5.98 -8.19
CA LYS A 55 -0.33 -4.81 -8.55
C LYS A 55 0.50 -3.54 -8.44
N ASP A 56 1.23 -3.33 -7.33
CA ASP A 56 2.05 -2.12 -7.15
C ASP A 56 3.23 -2.09 -8.12
N PHE A 57 3.86 -3.24 -8.36
CA PHE A 57 4.89 -3.35 -9.37
C PHE A 57 4.36 -3.00 -10.77
N ALA A 58 3.16 -3.47 -11.13
CA ALA A 58 2.54 -3.14 -12.41
C ALA A 58 2.14 -1.66 -12.51
N ASP A 59 1.60 -1.06 -11.45
CA ASP A 59 1.27 0.36 -11.40
C ASP A 59 2.52 1.23 -11.61
N ILE A 60 3.66 0.86 -11.00
CA ILE A 60 4.95 1.54 -11.18
C ILE A 60 5.51 1.34 -12.59
N LEU A 61 5.55 0.09 -13.07
CA LEU A 61 6.18 -0.28 -14.35
C LEU A 61 5.41 0.31 -15.54
N PHE A 62 4.09 0.17 -15.55
CA PHE A 62 3.23 0.61 -16.65
C PHE A 62 2.72 2.04 -16.47
N LYS A 63 3.01 2.69 -15.33
CA LYS A 63 2.48 4.02 -14.95
C LYS A 63 0.96 4.12 -15.12
N ARG A 64 0.27 3.00 -15.03
CA ARG A 64 -1.16 2.86 -15.27
C ARG A 64 -1.79 2.35 -14.00
N LYS A 65 -2.68 3.14 -13.41
CA LYS A 65 -3.40 2.75 -12.20
C LYS A 65 -4.38 1.64 -12.55
N LEU A 66 -4.06 0.42 -12.15
CA LEU A 66 -4.93 -0.74 -12.32
C LEU A 66 -6.13 -0.68 -11.37
N VAL A 67 -5.97 -0.02 -10.23
CA VAL A 67 -6.99 0.06 -9.18
C VAL A 67 -7.28 1.53 -8.84
N PRO A 68 -8.54 1.91 -8.54
CA PRO A 68 -8.87 3.27 -8.12
C PRO A 68 -8.09 3.71 -6.87
N ASP A 69 -7.72 4.99 -6.82
CA ASP A 69 -7.05 5.69 -5.69
C ASP A 69 -7.78 5.57 -4.33
N SER A 70 -8.98 5.00 -4.31
CA SER A 70 -9.78 4.76 -3.11
C SER A 70 -9.54 3.39 -2.47
N PHE A 71 -8.90 2.45 -3.17
CA PHE A 71 -8.61 1.11 -2.68
C PHE A 71 -7.14 1.03 -2.29
N GLU A 72 -6.92 1.16 -1.01
CA GLU A 72 -5.61 1.33 -0.40
C GLU A 72 -5.27 0.10 0.42
N HIS A 73 -4.33 -0.74 -0.05
CA HIS A 73 -3.95 -2.00 0.59
C HIS A 73 -2.70 -1.90 1.48
N LEU A 74 -2.04 -0.74 1.59
CA LEU A 74 -0.93 -0.54 2.52
C LEU A 74 -1.25 -0.98 3.97
N PRO A 75 -2.43 -0.68 4.55
CA PRO A 75 -2.76 -1.17 5.87
C PRO A 75 -2.72 -2.69 5.96
N PHE A 76 -3.18 -3.41 4.91
CA PHE A 76 -3.10 -4.86 4.87
C PHE A 76 -1.66 -5.34 5.02
N SER A 77 -0.75 -4.82 4.20
CA SER A 77 0.67 -5.25 4.20
C SER A 77 1.39 -4.92 5.51
N ILE A 78 1.08 -3.78 6.13
CA ILE A 78 1.59 -3.44 7.48
C ILE A 78 1.09 -4.47 8.52
N PHE A 79 -0.19 -4.83 8.49
CA PHE A 79 -0.73 -5.80 9.43
C PHE A 79 -0.19 -7.22 9.19
N VAL A 80 0.00 -7.62 7.93
CA VAL A 80 0.67 -8.87 7.58
C VAL A 80 2.10 -8.88 8.11
N PHE A 81 2.85 -7.80 7.92
CA PHE A 81 4.21 -7.64 8.44
C PHE A 81 4.28 -7.82 9.96
N LEU A 82 3.39 -7.16 10.71
CA LEU A 82 3.40 -7.18 12.17
C LEU A 82 2.88 -8.51 12.75
N MET A 83 1.80 -9.07 12.19
CA MET A 83 1.09 -10.21 12.78
C MET A 83 1.59 -11.55 12.27
N ALA A 84 1.86 -11.67 10.97
CA ALA A 84 2.21 -12.93 10.31
C ALA A 84 3.70 -13.02 9.94
N GLY A 85 4.37 -11.87 9.75
CA GLY A 85 5.78 -11.79 9.39
C GLY A 85 6.73 -12.51 10.36
N PRO A 86 6.62 -12.34 11.69
CA PRO A 86 7.52 -13.00 12.64
C PRO A 86 7.45 -14.54 12.59
N ALA A 87 6.31 -15.09 12.17
CA ALA A 87 6.10 -16.53 12.04
C ALA A 87 6.46 -17.06 10.65
N ASN A 88 6.61 -16.19 9.64
CA ASN A 88 6.87 -16.59 8.26
C ASN A 88 7.76 -15.56 7.55
N THR A 89 9.03 -15.92 7.39
CA THR A 89 10.07 -15.07 6.78
C THR A 89 9.72 -14.63 5.35
N LEU A 90 9.02 -15.47 4.58
CA LEU A 90 8.61 -15.12 3.22
C LEU A 90 7.54 -14.01 3.25
N LEU A 91 6.54 -14.14 4.12
CA LEU A 91 5.54 -13.08 4.32
C LEU A 91 6.16 -11.79 4.84
N LEU A 92 7.15 -11.89 5.74
CA LEU A 92 7.90 -10.74 6.23
C LEU A 92 8.59 -9.98 5.10
N LEU A 93 9.30 -10.70 4.22
CA LEU A 93 9.97 -10.09 3.06
C LEU A 93 8.99 -9.48 2.07
N LEU A 94 7.94 -10.22 1.71
CA LEU A 94 6.94 -9.75 0.75
C LEU A 94 6.19 -8.52 1.25
N SER A 95 5.78 -8.51 2.51
CA SER A 95 5.11 -7.35 3.11
C SER A 95 6.04 -6.15 3.26
N SER A 96 7.33 -6.37 3.58
CA SER A 96 8.32 -5.29 3.61
C SER A 96 8.50 -4.66 2.23
N LEU A 97 8.63 -5.48 1.18
CA LEU A 97 8.78 -5.01 -0.19
C LEU A 97 7.55 -4.22 -0.65
N ASP A 98 6.35 -4.69 -0.32
CA ASP A 98 5.10 -4.03 -0.68
C ASP A 98 4.98 -2.66 -0.01
N ILE A 99 5.27 -2.59 1.30
CA ILE A 99 5.31 -1.32 2.04
C ILE A 99 6.32 -0.35 1.42
N ILE A 100 7.51 -0.83 1.07
CA ILE A 100 8.54 0.00 0.43
C ILE A 100 8.06 0.48 -0.94
N LEU A 101 7.49 -0.39 -1.78
CA LEU A 101 7.03 -0.02 -3.11
C LEU A 101 5.91 1.01 -3.07
N ASP A 102 4.92 0.86 -2.19
CA ASP A 102 3.83 1.83 -2.07
C ASP A 102 4.31 3.18 -1.53
N LEU A 103 5.25 3.18 -0.55
CA LEU A 103 5.90 4.41 -0.09
C LEU A 103 6.72 5.07 -1.20
N LEU A 104 7.41 4.28 -2.03
CA LEU A 104 8.14 4.78 -3.19
C LEU A 104 7.17 5.33 -4.24
N GLU A 105 6.04 4.69 -4.51
CA GLU A 105 5.02 5.21 -5.41
C GLU A 105 4.54 6.59 -4.93
N ASP A 106 4.31 6.75 -3.63
CA ASP A 106 3.90 8.03 -3.05
C ASP A 106 4.94 9.14 -3.23
N VAL A 107 6.23 8.78 -3.20
CA VAL A 107 7.34 9.74 -3.35
C VAL A 107 7.66 10.03 -4.81
N PHE A 108 7.63 9.03 -5.69
CA PHE A 108 8.16 9.10 -7.07
C PHE A 108 7.11 9.37 -8.14
N THR A 109 5.86 8.93 -7.97
CA THR A 109 4.81 9.06 -8.99
C THR A 109 4.24 10.49 -9.08
N GLU A 110 4.75 11.43 -8.26
CA GLU A 110 4.51 12.87 -8.37
C GLU A 110 5.17 13.53 -9.60
N LYS A 111 6.03 12.82 -10.35
CA LYS A 111 6.71 13.39 -11.54
C LYS A 111 5.90 13.31 -12.85
N SER A 112 4.70 12.72 -12.85
CA SER A 112 3.95 12.46 -14.08
C SER A 112 2.55 13.05 -14.05
N LYS A 113 2.45 14.37 -13.91
CA LYS A 113 1.34 15.17 -14.43
C LYS A 113 1.88 16.49 -14.96
#